data_AF-A0A5D0VF41-F1
#
_entry.id   AF-A0A5D0VF41-F1
#
_cell.length_a   1.000
_cell.length_b   1.000
_cell.length_c   1.000
_cell.angle_alpha   90.00
_cell.angle_beta   90.00
_cell.angle_gamma   90.00
#
_symmetry.space_group_name_H-M   'P 1'
#
loop_
_entity.id
_entity.type
_entity.pdbx_description
1 polymer ?
#
loop_
_entity_poly.entity_id
_entity_poly.type
_entity_poly.pdbx_seq_one_letter_code
_entity_poly.pdbx_strand_id
1 'polypeptide(L)'
;MEPLSLEKEDRIRLAAEIQHFMAADLDVDIGNMDAERLIDFLATSLGTKFYNRGLKDAQALMARKADDIQDELYALERAEEKRG
;
A
#
# COMPACT_ATOMS: atom_id res chain seq x y z
N MET A 1 10.08 -12.81 3.03
CA MET A 1 9.18 -11.82 2.41
C MET A 1 8.77 -12.45 1.10
N GLU A 2 7.49 -12.76 0.94
CA GLU A 2 6.99 -13.26 -0.34
C GLU A 2 7.21 -12.15 -1.39
N PRO A 3 7.72 -12.47 -2.58
CA PRO A 3 7.81 -11.47 -3.63
C PRO A 3 6.42 -10.89 -3.86
N LEU A 4 6.30 -9.56 -3.82
CA LEU A 4 5.09 -8.84 -4.23
C LEU A 4 4.90 -9.09 -5.73
N SER A 5 4.31 -10.22 -6.07
CA SER A 5 3.98 -10.57 -7.45
C SER A 5 2.60 -10.02 -7.76
N LEU A 6 2.51 -9.26 -8.84
CA LEU A 6 1.22 -8.89 -9.41
C LEU A 6 0.57 -10.15 -9.99
N GLU A 7 -0.76 -10.22 -9.89
CA GLU A 7 -1.55 -11.23 -10.56
C GLU A 7 -1.37 -11.13 -12.08
N LYS A 8 -1.47 -12.25 -12.79
CA LYS A 8 -1.21 -12.30 -14.24
C LYS A 8 -2.08 -11.30 -15.02
N GLU A 9 -3.34 -11.17 -14.63
CA GLU A 9 -4.30 -10.27 -15.30
C GLU A 9 -3.96 -8.80 -15.05
N ASP A 10 -3.48 -8.47 -13.84
CA ASP A 10 -2.98 -7.13 -13.52
C ASP A 10 -1.73 -6.78 -14.32
N ARG A 11 -0.81 -7.74 -14.50
CA ARG A 11 0.39 -7.52 -15.32
C ARG A 11 0.04 -7.23 -16.79
N ILE A 12 -0.92 -7.96 -17.36
CA ILE A 12 -1.38 -7.71 -18.74
C ILE A 12 -1.98 -6.31 -18.88
N ARG A 13 -2.86 -5.91 -17.95
CA ARG A 13 -3.44 -4.56 -17.95
C ARG A 13 -2.37 -3.48 -17.81
N LEU A 14 -1.49 -3.63 -16.84
CA LEU A 14 -0.43 -2.67 -16.56
C LEU A 14 0.57 -2.56 -17.72
N ALA A 15 0.88 -3.66 -18.41
CA ALA A 15 1.73 -3.63 -19.58
C ALA A 15 1.10 -2.77 -20.69
N ALA A 16 -0.19 -2.95 -20.97
CA ALA A 16 -0.91 -2.13 -21.94
C ALA A 16 -0.97 -0.64 -21.54
N GLU A 17 -1.18 -0.35 -20.26
CA GLU A 17 -1.16 1.02 -19.74
C GLU A 17 0.22 1.68 -19.89
N ILE A 18 1.30 0.95 -19.58
CA ILE A 18 2.67 1.44 -19.77
C ILE A 18 2.97 1.68 -21.24
N GLN A 19 2.60 0.76 -22.14
CA GLN A 19 2.79 0.96 -23.57
C GLN A 19 2.05 2.22 -24.06
N HIS A 20 0.81 2.41 -23.62
CA HIS A 20 0.02 3.59 -23.97
C HIS A 20 0.67 4.88 -23.46
N PHE A 21 1.07 4.92 -22.19
CA PHE A 21 1.72 6.08 -21.59
C PHE A 21 3.06 6.41 -22.28
N MET A 22 3.88 5.41 -22.59
CA MET A 22 5.16 5.60 -23.30
C MET A 22 4.94 6.20 -24.69
N ALA A 23 3.95 5.71 -25.44
CA ALA A 23 3.66 6.22 -26.78
C ALA A 23 2.99 7.60 -26.74
N ALA A 24 1.97 7.79 -25.90
CA ALA A 24 1.15 8.99 -25.87
C ALA A 24 1.85 10.19 -25.22
N ASP A 25 2.56 9.97 -24.11
CA ASP A 25 3.13 11.05 -23.31
C ASP A 25 4.63 11.25 -23.56
N LEU A 26 5.34 10.19 -23.94
CA LEU A 26 6.80 10.23 -24.11
C LEU A 26 7.26 10.05 -25.57
N ASP A 27 6.36 9.80 -26.52
CA ASP A 27 6.67 9.54 -27.94
C ASP A 27 7.66 8.36 -28.12
N VAL A 28 7.53 7.34 -27.28
CA VAL A 28 8.35 6.11 -27.32
C VAL A 28 7.47 4.89 -27.51
N ASP A 29 7.56 4.26 -28.69
CA ASP A 29 6.91 2.98 -28.96
C ASP A 29 7.72 1.82 -28.37
N ILE A 30 7.09 1.06 -27.47
CA ILE A 30 7.69 -0.12 -26.84
C ILE A 30 6.82 -1.37 -27.05
N GLY A 31 7.47 -2.53 -27.14
CA GLY A 31 6.79 -3.82 -27.25
C GLY A 31 6.31 -4.36 -25.89
N ASN A 32 5.47 -5.40 -25.90
CA ASN A 32 4.97 -6.03 -24.68
C ASN A 32 6.11 -6.55 -23.78
N MET A 33 7.16 -7.13 -24.36
CA MET A 33 8.31 -7.61 -23.60
C MET A 33 9.06 -6.47 -22.86
N ASP A 34 9.13 -5.28 -23.46
CA ASP A 34 9.75 -4.12 -22.83
C ASP A 34 8.91 -3.59 -21.68
N ALA A 35 7.59 -3.50 -21.87
CA ALA A 35 6.65 -3.12 -20.82
C ALA A 35 6.71 -4.09 -19.64
N GLU A 36 6.76 -5.39 -19.90
CA GLU A 36 6.92 -6.43 -18.88
C GLU A 36 8.22 -6.29 -18.08
N ARG A 37 9.33 -5.98 -18.74
CA ARG A 37 10.62 -5.70 -18.07
C ARG A 37 10.57 -4.44 -17.21
N LEU A 38 9.86 -3.40 -17.66
CA LEU A 38 9.65 -2.19 -16.87
C LEU A 38 8.81 -2.49 -15.62
N ILE A 39 7.77 -3.32 -15.72
CA ILE A 39 6.98 -3.77 -14.57
C ILE A 39 7.88 -4.47 -13.55
N ASP A 40 8.74 -5.39 -13.98
CA ASP A 40 9.63 -6.13 -13.07
C ASP A 40 10.63 -5.20 -12.36
N PHE A 41 11.18 -4.23 -13.09
CA PHE A 41 12.08 -3.22 -12.54
C PHE A 41 11.38 -2.33 -11.51
N LEU A 42 10.17 -1.85 -11.81
CA LEU A 42 9.38 -0.99 -10.93
C LEU A 42 8.88 -1.75 -9.70
N ALA A 43 8.44 -2.99 -9.86
CA ALA A 43 8.02 -3.84 -8.74
C ALA A 43 9.17 -4.05 -7.75
N THR A 44 10.39 -4.27 -8.25
CA THR A 44 11.58 -4.44 -7.40
C THR A 44 12.00 -3.15 -6.71
N SER A 45 11.93 -2.00 -7.41
CA SER A 45 12.45 -0.73 -6.90
C SER A 45 11.45 0.07 -6.05
N LEU A 46 10.17 0.04 -6.41
CA LEU A 46 9.10 0.82 -5.78
C LEU A 46 8.16 -0.04 -4.94
N GLY A 47 7.96 -1.32 -5.29
CA GLY A 47 6.99 -2.20 -4.63
C GLY A 47 7.17 -2.27 -3.12
N THR A 48 8.40 -2.53 -2.65
CA THR A 48 8.70 -2.55 -1.20
C THR A 48 8.47 -1.20 -0.51
N LYS A 49 8.75 -0.08 -1.20
CA LYS A 49 8.56 1.26 -0.62
C LYS A 49 7.09 1.57 -0.41
N PHE A 50 6.26 1.33 -1.42
CA PHE A 50 4.81 1.54 -1.33
C PHE A 50 4.16 0.58 -0.34
N TYR A 51 4.55 -0.70 -0.34
CA TYR A 51 4.05 -1.67 0.64
C TYR A 51 4.36 -1.24 2.09
N ASN A 52 5.62 -0.90 2.37
CA ASN A 52 6.01 -0.44 3.71
C ASN A 52 5.30 0.85 4.11
N ARG A 53 5.05 1.75 3.15
CA ARG A 53 4.31 2.97 3.42
C ARG A 53 2.85 2.66 3.76
N GLY A 54 2.19 1.83 2.97
CA GLY A 54 0.82 1.37 3.24
C GLY A 54 0.68 0.71 4.60
N LEU A 55 1.65 -0.14 4.99
CA LEU A 55 1.67 -0.76 6.32
C LEU A 55 1.80 0.29 7.44
N LYS A 56 2.66 1.28 7.28
CA LYS A 56 2.80 2.39 8.26
C LYS A 56 1.52 3.21 8.38
N ASP A 57 0.87 3.50 7.26
CA ASP A 57 -0.40 4.24 7.26
C ASP A 57 -1.51 3.44 7.96
N ALA A 58 -1.55 2.11 7.76
CA ALA A 58 -2.46 1.21 8.48
C ALA A 58 -2.15 1.16 9.99
N GLN A 59 -0.87 1.08 10.38
CA GLN A 59 -0.46 1.15 11.78
C GLN A 59 -0.87 2.47 12.44
N ALA A 60 -0.69 3.60 11.76
CA ALA A 60 -1.10 4.90 12.26
C ALA A 60 -2.63 5.02 12.43
N LEU A 61 -3.41 4.42 11.53
CA LEU A 61 -4.87 4.36 11.68
C LEU A 61 -5.27 3.52 12.89
N MET A 62 -4.65 2.35 13.08
CA MET A 62 -4.92 1.48 14.21
C MET A 62 -4.55 2.12 15.54
N ALA A 63 -3.40 2.80 15.62
CA ALA A 63 -2.98 3.51 16.82
C ALA A 63 -4.01 4.56 17.25
N ARG A 64 -4.46 5.41 16.32
CA ARG A 64 -5.51 6.41 16.61
C ARG A 64 -6.79 5.80 17.15
N LYS A 65 -7.25 4.70 16.53
CA LYS A 65 -8.45 4.00 17.01
C LYS A 65 -8.25 3.37 18.40
N ALA A 66 -7.03 2.91 18.70
CA ALA A 66 -6.73 2.38 20.02
C ALA A 66 -6.76 3.47 21.09
N ASP A 67 -6.21 4.65 20.78
CA ASP A 67 -6.28 5.82 21.66
C ASP A 67 -7.74 6.23 21.92
N ASP A 68 -8.57 6.30 20.87
CA ASP A 68 -10.02 6.59 21.01
C ASP A 68 -10.72 5.57 21.93
N ILE A 69 -10.42 4.27 21.77
CA ILE A 69 -10.97 3.20 22.62
C ILE A 69 -10.49 3.35 24.07
N GLN A 70 -9.23 3.72 24.29
CA GLN A 70 -8.69 3.93 25.63
C GLN A 70 -9.41 5.08 26.32
N ASP A 71 -9.63 6.20 25.62
CA ASP A 71 -10.36 7.35 26.15
C ASP A 71 -11.80 6.99 26.53
N GLU A 72 -12.51 6.22 25.69
CA GLU A 72 -13.85 5.72 25.99
C GLU A 72 -13.89 4.80 27.22
N LEU A 73 -12.90 3.91 27.37
CA LEU A 73 -12.79 3.03 28.53
C LEU A 73 -12.52 3.81 29.82
N TYR A 74 -11.63 4.80 29.77
CA TYR A 74 -11.37 5.70 30.91
C TYR A 74 -12.64 6.45 31.33
N ALA A 75 -13.44 6.90 30.36
CA ALA A 75 -14.69 7.60 30.66
C ALA A 75 -15.73 6.70 31.37
N LEU A 76 -15.66 5.38 31.19
CA LEU A 76 -16.51 4.40 31.86
C LEU A 76 -16.00 3.97 33.24
N GLU A 77 -14.73 4.23 33.55
CA GLU A 77 -14.12 3.86 34.83
C GLU A 77 -14.87 4.55 35.99
N ARG A 78 -15.28 3.76 36.98
CA ARG A 78 -15.92 4.28 38.20
C ARG A 78 -14.91 4.27 39.34
N ALA A 79 -14.79 5.38 40.04
CA ALA A 79 -13.96 5.46 41.24
C ALA A 79 -14.44 4.45 42.29
N GLU A 80 -13.52 3.63 42.83
CA GLU A 80 -13.80 2.82 44.01
C GLU A 80 -13.90 3.73 45.23
N GLU A 81 -15.10 3.83 45.79
CA GLU A 81 -15.35 4.56 47.03
C GLU A 81 -14.68 3.79 48.19
N LYS A 82 -13.45 4.17 48.54
CA LYS A 82 -12.81 3.66 49.76
C LYS A 82 -13.58 4.18 50.97
N ARG A 83 -14.53 3.38 51.44
CA ARG A 83 -15.14 3.52 52.77
C ARG A 83 -14.04 3.36 53.83
N GLY A 84 -13.58 4.51 54.34
CA GLY A 84 -12.85 4.58 55.60
C GLY A 84 -13.76 4.32 56.80
#